data_AF-A0A943YCD4-F1
#
_entry.id   AF-A0A943YCD4-F1
#
_cell.length_a   1.000
_cell.length_b   1.000
_cell.length_c   1.000
_cell.angle_alpha   90.00
_cell.angle_beta   90.00
_cell.angle_gamma   90.00
#
_symmetry.space_group_name_H-M   'P 1'
#
loop_
_entity.id
_entity.type
_entity.pdbx_description
1 polymer ?
#
loop_
_entity_poly.entity_id
_entity_poly.type
_entity_poly.pdbx_seq_one_letter_code
_entity_poly.pdbx_strand_id
1 'polypeptide(L)'
;MPYINIKITREGTTAEQKAELIKGATELLARVLNKNPKTTVVIIEEVDMDSWGIGGDPAAIAREKEKLRVAEIEELKLSKDALVRELAELKGISLALADDEPPVFTLDNHALKLKKGKKSKRKHKK
;
A
#
# COMPACT_ATOMS: atom_id res chain seq x y z
N MET A 1 28.81 19.11 29.49
CA MET A 1 27.62 19.45 30.30
C MET A 1 26.43 19.48 29.35
N PRO A 2 25.65 18.39 29.23
CA PRO A 2 24.52 18.32 28.30
C PRO A 2 23.31 19.11 28.80
N TYR A 3 22.56 19.69 27.88
CA TYR A 3 21.31 20.39 28.15
C TYR A 3 20.19 19.81 27.28
N ILE A 4 19.05 19.52 27.89
CA ILE A 4 17.84 19.06 27.22
C ILE A 4 16.68 19.95 27.65
N ASN A 5 15.90 20.42 26.67
CA ASN A 5 14.63 21.08 26.89
C ASN A 5 13.53 20.24 26.24
N ILE A 6 12.59 19.78 27.06
CA ILE A 6 11.44 18.99 26.65
C ILE A 6 10.23 19.91 26.76
N LYS A 7 9.58 20.17 25.62
CA LYS A 7 8.32 20.89 25.60
C LYS A 7 7.18 19.92 25.33
N ILE A 8 6.19 19.93 26.20
CA ILE A 8 4.99 19.09 26.07
C ILE A 8 3.74 19.96 26.21
N THR A 9 2.65 19.52 25.62
CA THR A 9 1.34 20.14 25.82
C THR A 9 0.80 19.80 27.21
N ARG A 10 0.12 20.77 27.85
CA ARG A 10 -0.46 20.58 29.19
C ARG A 10 -1.71 19.68 29.11
N GLU A 11 -1.49 18.38 29.30
CA GLU A 11 -2.54 17.35 29.21
C GLU A 11 -2.73 16.58 30.52
N GLY A 12 -2.37 17.19 31.65
CA GLY A 12 -2.47 16.55 32.96
C GLY A 12 -1.28 15.65 33.33
N THR A 13 -0.09 15.98 32.83
CA THR A 13 1.13 15.21 33.09
C THR A 13 1.48 15.20 34.58
N THR A 14 1.63 14.01 35.16
CA THR A 14 1.89 13.87 36.61
C THR A 14 3.35 14.18 36.95
N ALA A 15 3.61 14.47 38.23
CA ALA A 15 4.98 14.66 38.72
C ALA A 15 5.84 13.40 38.53
N GLU A 16 5.24 12.21 38.67
CA GLU A 16 5.91 10.92 38.47
C GLU A 16 6.35 10.72 37.01
N GLN A 17 5.48 11.03 36.05
CA GLN A 17 5.80 10.97 34.63
C GLN A 17 6.94 11.93 34.26
N LYS A 18 6.93 13.14 34.83
CA LYS A 18 8.03 14.09 34.63
C LYS A 18 9.35 13.58 35.19
N ALA A 19 9.32 12.96 36.37
CA ALA A 19 10.51 12.36 36.96
C ALA A 19 11.06 11.21 36.09
N GLU A 20 10.18 10.39 35.52
CA GLU A 20 10.56 9.32 34.58
C GLU A 20 11.19 9.89 33.30
N LEU A 21 10.61 10.95 32.72
CA LEU A 21 11.17 11.64 31.55
C LEU A 21 12.58 12.19 31.82
N ILE A 22 12.79 12.83 32.97
CA ILE A 22 14.10 13.38 33.36
C ILE A 22 15.14 12.26 33.51
N LYS A 23 14.76 11.16 34.19
CA LYS A 23 15.62 9.99 34.37
C LYS A 23 15.98 9.36 33.02
N GLY A 24 14.99 9.09 32.19
CA GLY A 24 15.18 8.47 30.87
C GLY A 24 16.05 9.31 29.95
N ALA A 25 15.85 10.63 29.89
CA ALA A 25 16.67 11.54 29.10
C ALA A 25 18.14 11.56 29.57
N THR A 26 18.34 11.54 30.89
CA THR A 26 19.69 11.51 31.50
C THR A 26 20.41 10.19 31.21
N GLU A 27 19.72 9.06 31.35
CA GLU A 27 20.24 7.72 31.04
C GLU A 27 20.53 7.55 29.54
N LEU A 28 19.70 8.10 28.66
CA LEU A 28 19.91 8.07 27.21
C LEU A 28 21.22 8.76 26.84
N LEU A 29 21.47 9.94 27.37
CA LEU A 29 22.72 10.67 27.11
C LEU A 29 23.95 9.97 27.69
N ALA A 30 23.81 9.36 28.87
CA ALA A 30 24.87 8.56 29.45
C ALA A 30 25.19 7.34 28.57
N ARG A 31 24.16 6.63 28.10
CA ARG A 31 24.33 5.41 27.29
C ARG A 31 24.86 5.69 25.88
N VAL A 32 24.31 6.69 25.19
CA VAL A 32 24.61 6.92 23.76
C VAL A 32 25.86 7.76 23.57
N LEU A 33 26.05 8.79 24.40
CA LEU A 33 27.13 9.76 24.24
C LEU A 33 28.24 9.63 25.31
N ASN A 34 28.12 8.64 26.21
CA ASN A 34 29.06 8.38 27.30
C ASN A 34 29.35 9.64 28.15
N LYS A 35 28.33 10.47 28.37
CA LYS A 35 28.43 11.72 29.14
C LYS A 35 28.12 11.49 30.61
N ASN A 36 28.69 12.34 31.47
CA ASN A 36 28.46 12.27 32.91
C ASN A 36 27.02 12.72 33.26
N PRO A 37 26.15 11.83 33.76
CA PRO A 37 24.75 12.15 34.06
C PRO A 37 24.61 13.21 35.16
N LYS A 38 25.59 13.34 36.07
CA LYS A 38 25.56 14.34 37.16
C LYS A 38 25.65 15.78 36.65
N THR A 39 26.05 15.98 35.41
CA THR A 39 26.22 17.30 34.78
C THR A 39 25.14 17.57 33.73
N THR A 40 24.17 16.68 33.57
CA THR A 40 23.08 16.83 32.61
C THR A 40 21.97 17.67 33.24
N VAL A 41 21.52 18.69 32.51
CA VAL A 41 20.38 19.52 32.90
C VAL A 41 19.21 19.19 31.98
N VAL A 42 18.06 18.88 32.57
CA VAL A 42 16.81 18.61 31.85
C VAL A 42 15.75 19.58 32.35
N ILE A 43 15.14 20.32 31.43
CA ILE A 43 14.02 21.22 31.70
C ILE A 43 12.79 20.69 30.98
N ILE A 44 11.66 20.61 31.70
CA ILE A 44 10.36 20.26 31.14
C ILE A 44 9.48 21.51 31.18
N GLU A 45 9.05 21.97 30.02
CA GLU A 45 8.11 23.07 29.84
C GLU A 45 6.77 22.53 29.38
N GLU A 46 5.72 22.89 30.11
CA GLU A 46 4.35 22.67 29.67
C GLU A 46 3.83 23.89 28.94
N VAL A 47 3.40 23.69 27.71
CA VAL A 47 2.82 24.73 26.85
C VAL A 47 1.33 24.44 26.70
N ASP A 48 0.53 25.48 26.65
CA ASP A 48 -0.90 25.34 26.41
C ASP A 48 -1.19 24.85 24.99
N MET A 49 -2.27 24.08 24.79
CA MET A 49 -2.64 23.54 23.47
C MET A 49 -2.96 24.65 22.46
N ASP A 50 -3.48 25.79 22.93
CA ASP A 50 -3.78 26.95 22.10
C ASP A 50 -2.52 27.65 21.60
N SER A 51 -1.42 27.53 22.35
CA SER A 51 -0.10 28.07 22.00
C SER A 51 0.77 27.05 21.23
N TRP A 52 0.25 25.85 20.98
CA TRP A 52 0.96 24.78 20.29
C TRP A 52 0.41 24.60 18.87
N GLY A 53 1.15 25.06 17.86
CA GLY A 53 0.74 24.93 16.45
C GLY A 53 1.22 23.64 15.79
N ILE A 54 0.34 22.95 15.07
CA ILE A 54 0.66 21.80 14.22
C ILE A 54 0.06 22.06 12.84
N GLY A 55 0.91 22.15 11.80
CA GLY A 55 0.44 22.35 10.42
C GLY A 55 -0.32 23.65 10.16
N GLY A 56 -0.15 24.66 11.02
CA GLY A 56 -0.84 25.95 10.93
C GLY A 56 -2.10 26.08 11.79
N ASP A 57 -2.56 24.98 12.41
CA ASP A 57 -3.69 24.99 13.33
C ASP A 57 -3.22 24.82 14.80
N PRO A 58 -3.96 25.34 15.79
CA PRO A 58 -3.80 24.95 17.19
C PRO A 58 -3.89 23.44 17.38
N ALA A 59 -3.16 22.90 18.35
CA ALA A 59 -3.00 21.45 18.55
C ALA A 59 -4.33 20.71 18.71
N ALA A 60 -5.32 21.34 19.35
CA ALA A 60 -6.66 20.78 19.50
C ALA A 60 -7.32 20.51 18.14
N ILE A 61 -7.32 21.52 17.27
CA ILE A 61 -7.92 21.46 15.93
C ILE A 61 -7.15 20.51 15.01
N ALA A 62 -5.81 20.56 15.06
CA ALA A 62 -4.97 19.70 14.26
C ALA A 62 -5.20 18.21 14.55
N ARG A 63 -5.38 17.85 15.83
CA ARG A 63 -5.66 16.47 16.25
C ARG A 63 -7.04 15.99 15.83
N GLU A 64 -8.04 16.85 15.89
CA GLU A 64 -9.39 16.52 15.41
C GLU A 64 -9.38 16.27 13.90
N LYS A 65 -8.74 17.17 13.12
CA LYS A 65 -8.55 16.97 11.68
C LYS A 65 -7.82 15.67 11.37
N GLU A 66 -6.80 15.33 12.14
CA GLU A 66 -6.06 14.08 11.94
C GLU A 66 -6.93 12.85 12.25
N LYS A 67 -7.73 12.87 13.32
CA LYS A 67 -8.69 11.78 13.61
C LYS A 67 -9.68 11.57 12.46
N LEU A 68 -10.23 12.67 11.92
CA LEU A 68 -11.15 12.62 10.79
C LEU A 68 -10.47 12.04 9.54
N ARG A 69 -9.25 12.48 9.22
CA ARG A 69 -8.47 11.92 8.10
C ARG A 69 -8.18 10.44 8.28
N VAL A 70 -7.81 10.02 9.48
CA VAL A 70 -7.50 8.60 9.76
C VAL A 70 -8.74 7.74 9.57
N ALA A 71 -9.91 8.20 10.06
CA ALA A 71 -11.19 7.51 9.85
C ALA A 71 -11.57 7.42 8.36
N GLU A 72 -11.42 8.52 7.62
CA GLU A 72 -11.67 8.55 6.17
C GLU A 72 -10.73 7.60 5.41
N ILE A 73 -9.44 7.56 5.78
CA ILE A 73 -8.47 6.63 5.20
C ILE A 73 -8.86 5.17 5.49
N GLU A 74 -9.35 4.87 6.68
CA GLU A 74 -9.79 3.52 7.04
C GLU A 74 -11.02 3.09 6.23
N GLU A 75 -12.01 3.97 6.07
CA GLU A 75 -13.19 3.73 5.22
C GLU A 75 -12.80 3.49 3.75
N LEU A 76 -11.91 4.33 3.21
CA LEU A 76 -11.42 4.20 1.84
C LEU A 76 -10.64 2.90 1.62
N LYS A 77 -9.89 2.43 2.63
CA LYS A 77 -9.21 1.13 2.55
C LYS A 77 -10.21 -0.03 2.47
N LEU A 78 -11.25 -0.01 3.30
CA LEU A 78 -12.30 -1.04 3.27
C LEU A 78 -13.05 -1.06 1.93
N SER A 79 -13.40 0.12 1.41
CA SER A 79 -14.04 0.25 0.09
C SER A 79 -13.15 -0.27 -1.04
N LYS A 80 -11.86 0.08 -1.00
CA LYS A 80 -10.87 -0.44 -1.97
C LYS A 80 -10.79 -1.96 -1.92
N ASP A 81 -10.72 -2.56 -0.74
CA ASP A 81 -10.62 -4.02 -0.59
C ASP A 81 -11.88 -4.74 -1.10
N ALA A 82 -13.06 -4.14 -0.92
CA ALA A 82 -14.31 -4.66 -1.49
C ALA A 82 -14.29 -4.65 -3.03
N LEU A 83 -13.88 -3.54 -3.64
CA LEU A 83 -13.75 -3.43 -5.10
C LEU A 83 -12.72 -4.40 -5.68
N VAL A 84 -11.62 -4.65 -4.94
CA VAL A 84 -10.61 -5.64 -5.34
C VAL A 84 -11.19 -7.06 -5.36
N ARG A 85 -12.06 -7.41 -4.40
CA ARG A 85 -12.76 -8.71 -4.38
C ARG A 85 -13.76 -8.84 -5.53
N GLU A 86 -14.56 -7.82 -5.77
CA GLU A 86 -15.52 -7.80 -6.88
C GLU A 86 -14.81 -7.92 -8.25
N LEU A 87 -13.70 -7.21 -8.43
CA LEU A 87 -12.86 -7.35 -9.63
C LEU A 87 -12.25 -8.74 -9.78
N ALA A 88 -11.88 -9.41 -8.68
CA ALA A 88 -11.36 -10.77 -8.71
C ALA A 88 -12.44 -11.76 -9.18
N GLU A 89 -13.69 -11.60 -8.73
CA GLU A 89 -14.83 -12.40 -9.17
C GLU A 89 -15.12 -12.19 -10.66
N LEU A 90 -15.17 -10.95 -11.14
CA LEU A 90 -15.39 -10.64 -12.56
C LEU A 90 -14.29 -11.18 -13.47
N LYS A 91 -13.02 -11.12 -13.03
CA LYS A 91 -11.89 -11.70 -13.79
C LYS A 91 -11.92 -13.23 -13.77
N GLY A 92 -12.36 -13.85 -12.68
CA GLY A 92 -12.56 -15.30 -12.58
C GLY A 92 -13.63 -15.81 -13.54
N ILE A 93 -14.69 -15.03 -13.78
CA ILE A 93 -15.79 -15.40 -14.68
C ILE A 93 -15.36 -15.39 -16.16
N SER A 94 -14.38 -14.55 -16.55
CA SER A 94 -13.95 -14.49 -17.97
C SER A 94 -13.18 -15.74 -18.46
N LEU A 95 -12.61 -16.54 -17.54
CA LEU A 95 -11.81 -17.71 -17.90
C LEU A 95 -12.66 -18.95 -18.24
N ALA A 96 -13.95 -18.96 -17.92
CA ALA A 96 -14.83 -20.11 -18.13
C ALA A 96 -15.47 -20.19 -19.54
N LEU A 97 -15.24 -19.20 -20.42
CA LEU A 97 -15.84 -19.15 -21.77
C LEU A 97 -14.82 -19.32 -22.92
N ALA A 98 -13.64 -19.89 -22.66
CA ALA A 98 -12.59 -20.08 -23.65
C ALA A 98 -12.16 -21.55 -23.86
N ASP A 99 -12.98 -22.53 -23.45
CA ASP A 99 -12.69 -23.96 -23.61
C ASP A 99 -13.43 -24.63 -24.79
N ASP A 100 -14.08 -23.88 -25.68
CA ASP A 100 -14.61 -24.47 -26.92
C ASP A 100 -13.53 -24.34 -28.03
N GLU A 101 -12.79 -25.44 -28.21
CA GLU A 101 -11.76 -25.57 -29.24
C GLU A 101 -12.35 -25.21 -30.61
N PRO A 102 -11.77 -24.26 -31.39
CA PRO A 102 -12.35 -23.89 -32.67
C PRO A 102 -12.36 -25.10 -33.63
N PRO A 103 -13.43 -25.31 -34.42
CA PRO A 103 -13.58 -26.51 -35.22
C PRO A 103 -12.45 -26.65 -36.25
N VAL A 104 -11.77 -27.79 -36.20
CA VAL A 104 -10.73 -28.16 -37.18
C VAL A 104 -11.39 -28.66 -38.45
N PHE A 105 -11.27 -27.89 -39.55
CA PHE A 105 -11.73 -28.32 -40.86
C PHE A 105 -10.67 -29.22 -41.52
N THR A 106 -10.94 -30.52 -41.62
CA THR A 106 -10.10 -31.45 -42.38
C THR A 106 -10.46 -31.43 -43.86
N LEU A 107 -9.46 -31.22 -44.72
CA LEU A 107 -9.59 -31.27 -46.18
C LEU A 107 -9.25 -32.70 -46.67
N ASP A 108 -10.28 -33.45 -47.06
CA ASP A 108 -10.12 -34.78 -47.66
C ASP A 108 -9.54 -34.68 -49.09
N ASN A 109 -8.22 -34.68 -49.19
CA ASN A 109 -7.50 -34.61 -50.47
C ASN A 109 -7.66 -35.89 -51.34
N HIS A 110 -8.38 -36.91 -50.87
CA HIS A 110 -8.65 -38.13 -51.63
C HIS A 110 -9.92 -38.09 -52.51
N ALA A 111 -10.75 -37.05 -52.39
CA ALA A 111 -12.00 -36.93 -53.17
C ALA A 111 -11.80 -36.46 -54.63
N LEU A 112 -10.61 -35.99 -55.02
CA LEU A 112 -10.34 -35.44 -56.36
C LEU A 112 -9.69 -36.42 -57.34
N LYS A 113 -10.05 -37.70 -57.32
CA LYS A 113 -9.77 -38.60 -58.47
C LYS A 113 -10.79 -38.35 -59.59
N LEU A 114 -10.52 -37.33 -60.40
CA LEU A 114 -11.12 -37.15 -61.73
C LEU A 114 -10.86 -38.41 -62.58
N LYS A 115 -11.92 -39.18 -62.88
CA LYS A 115 -11.92 -40.20 -63.94
C LYS A 115 -11.58 -39.52 -65.27
N LYS A 116 -10.32 -39.56 -65.71
CA LYS A 116 -9.99 -39.23 -67.11
C LYS A 116 -10.43 -40.38 -68.01
N GLY A 117 -11.54 -40.15 -68.70
CA GLY A 117 -12.08 -41.03 -69.74
C GLY A 117 -11.14 -41.19 -70.94
N LYS A 118 -11.22 -42.37 -71.56
CA LYS A 118 -10.62 -42.72 -72.86
C LYS A 118 -10.92 -41.68 -73.94
N LYS A 119 -9.92 -41.34 -74.77
CA LYS A 119 -10.02 -41.03 -76.22
C LYS A 119 -8.59 -40.92 -76.76
N SER A 120 -8.10 -41.84 -77.58
CA SER A 120 -8.31 -42.02 -79.04
C SER A 120 -7.00 -41.68 -79.77
N LYS A 121 -6.30 -42.72 -80.23
CA LYS A 121 -5.05 -42.63 -81.01
C LYS A 121 -5.38 -42.11 -82.42
N ARG A 122 -4.80 -40.97 -82.82
CA ARG A 122 -4.66 -40.62 -84.24
C ARG A 122 -3.16 -40.60 -84.61
N LYS A 123 -2.83 -41.47 -85.56
CA LYS A 123 -1.53 -41.61 -86.25
C LYS A 123 -1.31 -40.46 -87.23
N HIS A 124 -0.06 -40.04 -87.41
CA HIS A 124 0.64 -39.78 -88.68
C HIS A 124 2.12 -39.54 -88.33
N LYS A 125 3.09 -40.40 -88.70
CA LYS A 125 3.63 -40.87 -89.99
C LYS A 125 4.47 -39.80 -90.71
N LYS A 126 5.80 -40.05 -90.67
CA LYS A 126 6.94 -39.67 -91.51
C LYS A 126 6.89 -38.33 -92.23
#